data_AF-A0A4Q6AE66-F1
#
_entry.id   AF-A0A4Q6AE66-F1
#
_cell.length_a   1.000
_cell.length_b   1.000
_cell.length_c   1.000
_cell.angle_alpha   90.00
_cell.angle_beta   90.00
_cell.angle_gamma   90.00
#
_symmetry.space_group_name_H-M   'P 1'
#
loop_
_entity.id
_entity.type
_entity.pdbx_description
1 polymer ?
#
loop_
_entity_poly.entity_id
_entity_poly.type
_entity_poly.pdbx_seq_one_letter_code
_entity_poly.pdbx_strand_id
1 'polypeptide(L)'
;MYFLHGMLHARTFFMLAMGTWLATTAKSQDSINLTNLTNYRSTATGWQMAGDVIMDLKTANSFRTSPGTTILYNTYSEKQKPTDLFTSAEHGDADISLDFMMARGSNSGIFLQGNYEIQLFDSWGKTNVNAGDNGAVYQRWDESRGAGKQGFEGMAPRQSVSKAPGLWQHLEISFQAPVFDASGNKLSNAKILRAALNGVLIHEQVEISGPTHGGDGKEKPMGPLRLQGDHGAVAFRNISITNYNRPKPVLSDLQYAVYKTASDRKLISTNKKSLQSGKLTVLSATMNNLPDTFLLQYKGTLSVSTPGTYQFRLSTAAGLGSMFINNKEIALFNRPSGRAKSELPAGDHPFEIRYSKSMDWAKPAVALQVSGPGIREFLISDQNTNGGDPVDPILISASTNTVLRSFIDLPEKRIVHAVSVGSPEGTHYTYDLDNGALIQAWHGGFLDATPMWHERGDGSSRPAGSVEFLGKPAPGISTLATADAAWATDTTGTGYKPKGYVLDAEGRPAFK
;
A
#
# COMPACT_ATOMS: atom_id res chain seq x y z
N MET A 1 -5.44 82.08 -22.27
CA MET A 1 -6.38 82.91 -21.48
C MET A 1 -7.23 81.95 -20.65
N TYR A 2 -7.22 82.13 -19.33
CA TYR A 2 -7.96 81.43 -18.25
C TYR A 2 -7.51 80.04 -17.74
N PHE A 3 -7.03 80.11 -16.49
CA PHE A 3 -6.93 79.13 -15.39
C PHE A 3 -8.23 78.33 -15.11
N LEU A 4 -8.18 77.14 -14.48
CA LEU A 4 -8.26 76.92 -13.01
C LEU A 4 -8.51 75.42 -12.60
N HIS A 5 -7.62 74.88 -11.74
CA HIS A 5 -7.77 74.00 -10.55
C HIS A 5 -8.52 72.64 -10.49
N GLY A 6 -7.84 71.71 -9.79
CA GLY A 6 -8.40 70.64 -8.92
C GLY A 6 -8.02 69.21 -9.35
N MET A 7 -7.53 68.25 -8.56
CA MET A 7 -7.27 68.10 -7.13
C MET A 7 -6.21 66.99 -6.96
N LEU A 8 -5.30 67.17 -5.99
CA LEU A 8 -4.41 66.14 -5.44
C LEU A 8 -5.23 64.99 -4.83
N HIS A 9 -4.82 63.74 -5.07
CA HIS A 9 -5.04 62.64 -4.12
C HIS A 9 -3.74 61.85 -3.98
N ALA A 10 -3.18 61.92 -2.76
CA ALA A 10 -2.03 61.17 -2.32
C ALA A 10 -2.35 59.66 -2.34
N ARG A 11 -1.52 58.87 -3.02
CA ARG A 11 -1.56 57.41 -2.94
C ARG A 11 -0.58 56.95 -1.85
N THR A 12 -1.12 56.54 -0.73
CA THR A 12 -0.43 55.83 0.35
C THR A 12 0.10 54.49 -0.20
N PHE A 13 1.42 54.35 -0.26
CA PHE A 13 2.09 53.08 -0.57
C PHE A 13 1.96 52.15 0.65
N PHE A 14 1.13 51.12 0.54
CA PHE A 14 1.13 49.99 1.47
C PHE A 14 2.26 49.04 1.05
N MET A 15 3.35 48.99 1.82
CA MET A 15 4.36 47.94 1.68
C MET A 15 3.72 46.60 2.05
N LEU A 16 3.51 45.75 1.05
CA LEU A 16 3.13 44.37 1.25
C LEU A 16 4.39 43.61 1.72
N ALA A 17 4.48 43.35 3.03
CA ALA A 17 5.46 42.43 3.56
C ALA A 17 5.14 41.02 3.02
N MET A 18 5.88 40.58 2.01
CA MET A 18 5.89 39.19 1.56
C MET A 18 6.50 38.32 2.67
N GLY A 19 5.65 37.85 3.59
CA GLY A 19 5.97 36.73 4.45
C GLY A 19 6.09 35.48 3.60
N THR A 20 7.30 35.01 3.38
CA THR A 20 7.59 33.71 2.80
C THR A 20 7.09 32.61 3.73
N TRP A 21 5.88 32.11 3.47
CA TRP A 21 5.41 30.87 4.08
C TRP A 21 6.18 29.72 3.44
N LEU A 22 7.25 29.30 4.10
CA LEU A 22 7.86 27.99 3.87
C LEU A 22 6.78 26.95 4.19
N ALA A 23 6.16 26.41 3.14
CA ALA A 23 5.33 25.23 3.26
C ALA A 23 6.23 24.05 3.63
N THR A 24 6.38 23.79 4.92
CA THR A 24 6.95 22.53 5.40
C THR A 24 5.96 21.43 5.07
N THR A 25 6.20 20.72 3.97
CA THR A 25 5.53 19.44 3.73
C THR A 25 5.81 18.54 4.92
N ALA A 26 4.79 18.20 5.71
CA ALA A 26 4.88 17.16 6.72
C ALA A 26 5.11 15.80 6.02
N LYS A 27 6.38 15.49 5.75
CA LYS A 27 6.85 14.12 5.52
C LYS A 27 7.18 13.55 6.90
N SER A 28 6.21 12.87 7.50
CA SER A 28 6.43 12.01 8.68
C SER A 28 6.95 10.63 8.25
N GLN A 29 7.77 10.56 7.21
CA GLN A 29 8.42 9.32 6.77
C GLN A 29 9.90 9.47 7.12
N ASP A 30 10.32 8.79 8.18
CA ASP A 30 11.74 8.69 8.51
C ASP A 30 12.35 7.63 7.57
N SER A 31 12.91 8.05 6.43
CA SER A 31 13.74 7.14 5.65
C SER A 31 14.96 6.76 6.48
N ILE A 32 15.23 5.47 6.69
CA ILE A 32 16.50 5.06 7.28
C ILE A 32 17.58 5.45 6.28
N ASN A 33 18.47 6.34 6.69
CA ASN A 33 19.55 6.76 5.82
C ASN A 33 20.54 5.58 5.67
N LEU A 34 20.53 4.94 4.49
CA LEU A 34 21.40 3.80 4.21
C LEU A 34 22.82 4.18 3.81
N THR A 35 23.13 5.48 3.67
CA THR A 35 24.38 5.92 3.02
C THR A 35 25.64 5.71 3.86
N ASN A 36 25.49 5.48 5.17
CA ASN A 36 26.58 5.09 6.04
C ASN A 36 26.03 4.16 7.14
N LEU A 37 26.83 3.17 7.55
CA LEU A 37 26.42 2.16 8.55
C LEU A 37 26.12 2.75 9.95
N THR A 38 26.10 4.08 10.11
CA THR A 38 25.89 4.77 11.39
C THR A 38 24.50 4.57 11.97
N ASN A 39 23.50 4.24 11.14
CA ASN A 39 22.14 3.94 11.57
C ASN A 39 21.97 2.50 12.11
N TYR A 40 23.05 1.73 12.17
CA TYR A 40 23.08 0.37 12.69
C TYR A 40 23.94 0.28 13.94
N ARG A 41 23.64 -0.72 14.78
CA ARG A 41 24.42 -1.02 15.98
C ARG A 41 25.83 -1.45 15.57
N SER A 42 26.85 -0.89 16.22
CA SER A 42 28.28 -1.04 15.86
C SER A 42 28.86 -2.44 15.99
N THR A 43 28.07 -3.41 16.46
CA THR A 43 28.51 -4.79 16.73
C THR A 43 28.46 -5.70 15.52
N ALA A 44 27.90 -5.25 14.39
CA ALA A 44 27.76 -6.09 13.22
C ALA A 44 29.06 -6.20 12.42
N THR A 45 29.43 -7.43 12.05
CA THR A 45 30.60 -7.74 11.21
C THR A 45 30.15 -8.36 9.89
N GLY A 46 30.92 -8.13 8.82
CA GLY A 46 30.64 -8.71 7.50
C GLY A 46 29.54 -7.98 6.70
N TRP A 47 29.39 -6.67 6.90
CA TRP A 47 28.51 -5.80 6.10
C TRP A 47 29.32 -4.67 5.47
N GLN A 48 29.04 -4.37 4.22
CA GLN A 48 29.77 -3.37 3.44
C GLN A 48 28.82 -2.58 2.54
N MET A 49 29.31 -1.42 2.07
CA MET A 49 28.63 -0.62 1.08
C MET A 49 29.23 -0.83 -0.30
N ALA A 50 28.39 -0.81 -1.33
CA ALA A 50 28.76 -0.90 -2.74
C ALA A 50 28.02 0.14 -3.58
N GLY A 51 28.57 0.45 -4.75
CA GLY A 51 27.91 1.27 -5.78
C GLY A 51 26.96 0.44 -6.63
N ASP A 52 27.31 -0.84 -6.83
CA ASP A 52 26.51 -1.84 -7.53
C ASP A 52 26.78 -3.23 -6.97
N VAL A 53 25.80 -4.12 -7.09
CA VAL A 53 25.88 -5.53 -6.69
C VAL A 53 25.30 -6.38 -7.82
N ILE A 54 26.11 -7.32 -8.31
CA ILE A 54 25.76 -8.23 -9.41
C ILE A 54 25.89 -9.66 -8.91
N MET A 55 24.81 -10.42 -9.01
CA MET A 55 24.79 -11.86 -8.67
C MET A 55 25.61 -12.69 -9.64
N ASP A 56 26.38 -13.65 -9.11
CA ASP A 56 27.09 -14.62 -9.95
C ASP A 56 26.19 -15.81 -10.30
N LEU A 57 25.77 -15.89 -11.58
CA LEU A 57 24.89 -16.96 -12.07
C LEU A 57 25.46 -18.38 -11.88
N LYS A 58 26.78 -18.52 -11.85
CA LYS A 58 27.46 -19.82 -11.76
C LYS A 58 27.72 -20.25 -10.32
N THR A 59 27.87 -19.28 -9.41
CA THR A 59 28.30 -19.53 -8.04
C THR A 59 27.19 -19.16 -7.06
N ALA A 60 26.68 -20.15 -6.32
CA ALA A 60 25.69 -19.91 -5.27
C ALA A 60 26.26 -18.98 -4.18
N ASN A 61 25.38 -18.21 -3.53
CA ASN A 61 25.74 -17.30 -2.43
C ASN A 61 26.89 -16.33 -2.75
N SER A 62 26.96 -15.81 -3.98
CA SER A 62 28.06 -14.95 -4.41
C SER A 62 27.58 -13.69 -5.13
N PHE A 63 28.24 -12.58 -4.79
CA PHE A 63 28.10 -11.28 -5.44
C PHE A 63 29.45 -10.77 -5.94
N ARG A 64 29.37 -9.97 -7.00
CA ARG A 64 30.42 -9.06 -7.45
C ARG A 64 29.96 -7.64 -7.19
N THR A 65 30.87 -6.79 -6.74
CA THR A 65 30.52 -5.43 -6.33
C THR A 65 31.40 -4.40 -7.03
N SER A 66 30.89 -3.19 -7.14
CA SER A 66 31.68 -2.01 -7.50
C SER A 66 31.79 -1.05 -6.30
N PRO A 67 32.85 -0.24 -6.20
CA PRO A 67 32.98 0.76 -5.14
C PRO A 67 31.80 1.75 -5.14
N GLY A 68 31.26 2.08 -3.95
CA GLY A 68 30.21 3.08 -3.78
C GLY A 68 29.46 2.93 -2.45
N THR A 69 28.39 3.71 -2.27
CA THR A 69 27.70 3.87 -0.97
C THR A 69 26.17 3.78 -1.05
N THR A 70 25.64 3.20 -2.11
CA THR A 70 24.19 3.18 -2.39
C THR A 70 23.51 1.87 -2.02
N ILE A 71 24.27 0.78 -1.97
CA ILE A 71 23.77 -0.57 -1.67
C ILE A 71 24.50 -1.11 -0.45
N LEU A 72 23.73 -1.61 0.52
CA LEU A 72 24.22 -2.37 1.65
C LEU A 72 24.24 -3.85 1.28
N TYR A 73 25.33 -4.56 1.49
CA TYR A 73 25.38 -6.00 1.26
C TYR A 73 26.21 -6.71 2.32
N ASN A 74 25.93 -7.98 2.55
CA ASN A 74 26.74 -8.80 3.44
C ASN A 74 27.88 -9.49 2.67
N THR A 75 29.00 -9.70 3.34
CA THR A 75 30.18 -10.36 2.77
C THR A 75 30.13 -11.87 3.05
N TYR A 76 28.96 -12.49 2.88
CA TYR A 76 28.75 -13.90 3.21
C TYR A 76 29.67 -14.81 2.40
N SER A 77 30.25 -15.79 3.10
CA SER A 77 30.83 -16.99 2.49
C SER A 77 30.71 -18.17 3.45
N GLU A 78 30.81 -19.39 2.94
CA GLU A 78 30.82 -20.61 3.78
C GLU A 78 31.93 -20.61 4.84
N LYS A 79 33.02 -19.87 4.62
CA LYS A 79 34.15 -19.75 5.56
C LYS A 79 33.98 -18.60 6.56
N GLN A 80 33.15 -17.62 6.23
CA GLN A 80 32.98 -16.42 7.03
C GLN A 80 31.52 -15.99 6.95
N LYS A 81 30.80 -16.26 8.03
CA LYS A 81 29.40 -15.86 8.20
C LYS A 81 29.35 -14.48 8.88
N PRO A 82 28.79 -13.45 8.21
CA PRO A 82 28.49 -12.16 8.82
C PRO A 82 27.58 -12.36 10.03
N THR A 83 27.63 -11.43 10.98
CA THR A 83 26.61 -11.39 12.03
C THR A 83 25.39 -10.63 11.51
N ASP A 84 24.27 -10.77 12.21
CA ASP A 84 23.07 -10.00 11.89
C ASP A 84 23.27 -8.50 12.14
N LEU A 85 22.57 -7.70 11.34
CA LEU A 85 22.62 -6.25 11.39
C LEU A 85 21.34 -5.69 11.99
N PHE A 86 21.47 -4.90 13.06
CA PHE A 86 20.35 -4.32 13.79
C PHE A 86 20.34 -2.81 13.62
N THR A 87 19.18 -2.22 13.39
CA THR A 87 19.05 -0.76 13.42
C THR A 87 19.29 -0.23 14.83
N SER A 88 19.91 0.94 14.92
CA SER A 88 20.04 1.68 16.18
C SER A 88 18.69 2.21 16.65
N ALA A 89 17.87 2.68 15.71
CA ALA A 89 16.48 3.07 15.98
C ALA A 89 15.60 1.85 16.24
N GLU A 90 14.64 2.00 17.15
CA GLU A 90 13.60 1.02 17.44
C GLU A 90 12.24 1.52 16.98
N HIS A 91 11.34 0.60 16.66
CA HIS A 91 10.01 0.89 16.14
C HIS A 91 8.93 0.08 16.88
N GLY A 92 7.73 0.66 16.97
CA GLY A 92 6.49 -0.01 17.37
C GLY A 92 5.69 -0.40 16.13
N ASP A 93 4.43 0.04 16.07
CA ASP A 93 3.66 0.08 14.83
C ASP A 93 4.45 0.82 13.75
N ALA A 94 4.61 0.21 12.59
CA ALA A 94 5.42 0.79 11.51
C ALA A 94 4.99 0.31 10.13
N ASP A 95 5.14 1.18 9.14
CA ASP A 95 5.16 0.78 7.72
C ASP A 95 6.62 0.74 7.26
N ILE A 96 7.04 -0.39 6.70
CA ILE A 96 8.41 -0.67 6.28
C ILE A 96 8.39 -0.93 4.78
N SER A 97 9.30 -0.30 4.04
CA SER A 97 9.50 -0.55 2.61
C SER A 97 10.98 -0.69 2.33
N LEU A 98 11.37 -1.69 1.54
CA LEU A 98 12.75 -1.92 1.14
C LEU A 98 12.84 -2.65 -0.20
N ASP A 99 14.01 -2.50 -0.83
CA ASP A 99 14.41 -3.35 -1.93
C ASP A 99 15.48 -4.33 -1.45
N PHE A 100 15.41 -5.58 -1.90
CA PHE A 100 16.44 -6.59 -1.64
C PHE A 100 16.81 -7.37 -2.89
N MET A 101 18.05 -7.86 -2.93
CA MET A 101 18.55 -8.77 -3.96
C MET A 101 19.14 -9.99 -3.28
N MET A 102 18.75 -11.17 -3.77
CA MET A 102 19.28 -12.46 -3.31
C MET A 102 20.27 -13.02 -4.33
N ALA A 103 21.37 -13.59 -3.84
CA ALA A 103 22.19 -14.48 -4.65
C ALA A 103 21.46 -15.81 -4.89
N ARG A 104 21.90 -16.58 -5.90
CA ARG A 104 21.34 -17.91 -6.17
C ARG A 104 21.49 -18.83 -4.95
N GLY A 105 20.40 -19.48 -4.55
CA GLY A 105 20.32 -20.40 -3.42
C GLY A 105 20.47 -19.74 -2.04
N SER A 106 20.34 -18.41 -1.96
CA SER A 106 20.56 -17.65 -0.72
C SER A 106 19.34 -17.69 0.21
N ASN A 107 19.62 -17.51 1.50
CA ASN A 107 18.66 -17.42 2.59
C ASN A 107 19.04 -16.23 3.49
N SER A 108 18.05 -15.46 3.89
CA SER A 108 18.14 -14.33 4.82
C SER A 108 16.73 -14.09 5.38
N GLY A 109 16.56 -13.03 6.16
CA GLY A 109 15.29 -12.67 6.75
C GLY A 109 15.33 -11.23 7.24
N ILE A 110 14.17 -10.60 7.26
CA ILE A 110 13.98 -9.34 7.98
C ILE A 110 13.13 -9.60 9.22
N PHE A 111 13.64 -9.20 10.37
CA PHE A 111 12.98 -9.40 11.65
C PHE A 111 12.41 -8.07 12.14
N LEU A 112 11.09 -7.99 12.17
CA LEU A 112 10.35 -6.88 12.75
C LEU A 112 10.55 -6.91 14.26
N GLN A 113 10.97 -5.78 14.85
CA GLN A 113 11.35 -5.69 16.28
C GLN A 113 12.36 -6.77 16.73
N GLY A 114 13.19 -7.28 15.82
CA GLY A 114 14.15 -8.35 16.08
C GLY A 114 13.54 -9.74 16.28
N ASN A 115 12.21 -9.88 16.23
CA ASN A 115 11.51 -11.08 16.71
C ASN A 115 10.56 -11.73 15.70
N TYR A 116 10.04 -11.00 14.71
CA TYR A 116 9.08 -11.55 13.76
C TYR A 116 9.66 -11.53 12.35
N GLU A 117 10.09 -12.69 11.89
CA GLU A 117 10.74 -12.86 10.60
C GLU A 117 9.75 -12.86 9.45
N ILE A 118 9.98 -11.96 8.50
CA ILE A 118 9.55 -12.13 7.12
C ILE A 118 10.73 -12.74 6.35
N GLN A 119 10.51 -13.95 5.87
CA GLN A 119 11.53 -14.79 5.26
C GLN A 119 12.00 -14.21 3.93
N LEU A 120 13.31 -14.22 3.67
CA LEU A 120 13.90 -13.89 2.37
C LEU A 120 14.64 -15.12 1.83
N PHE A 121 14.09 -15.74 0.79
CA PHE A 121 14.66 -16.97 0.24
C PHE A 121 14.71 -16.93 -1.28
N ASP A 122 15.65 -17.63 -1.89
CA ASP A 122 15.59 -17.93 -3.32
C ASP A 122 14.46 -18.93 -3.61
N SER A 123 13.23 -18.41 -3.72
CA SER A 123 12.02 -19.16 -4.06
C SER A 123 11.62 -18.99 -5.53
N TRP A 124 12.53 -18.55 -6.41
CA TRP A 124 12.22 -18.34 -7.82
C TRP A 124 11.79 -19.65 -8.51
N GLY A 125 10.71 -19.58 -9.28
CA GLY A 125 10.15 -20.73 -9.99
C GLY A 125 9.36 -21.72 -9.13
N LYS A 126 9.28 -21.51 -7.82
CA LYS A 126 8.47 -22.35 -6.92
C LYS A 126 7.00 -21.93 -7.01
N THR A 127 6.11 -22.87 -7.30
CA THR A 127 4.65 -22.63 -7.35
C THR A 127 3.96 -22.94 -6.03
N ASN A 128 4.40 -23.98 -5.32
CA ASN A 128 3.88 -24.38 -4.01
C ASN A 128 4.76 -23.82 -2.89
N VAL A 129 4.37 -22.68 -2.35
CA VAL A 129 5.08 -21.96 -1.29
C VAL A 129 4.65 -22.42 0.10
N ASN A 130 5.57 -22.36 1.06
CA ASN A 130 5.38 -22.69 2.46
C ASN A 130 5.97 -21.60 3.37
N ALA A 131 5.95 -21.83 4.69
CA ALA A 131 6.41 -20.85 5.67
C ALA A 131 7.92 -20.54 5.63
N GLY A 132 8.73 -21.29 4.86
CA GLY A 132 10.16 -21.05 4.65
C GLY A 132 10.50 -20.39 3.30
N ASP A 133 9.50 -20.01 2.52
CA ASP A 133 9.69 -19.33 1.23
C ASP A 133 9.65 -17.81 1.34
N ASN A 134 10.16 -17.15 0.30
CA ASN A 134 10.26 -15.70 0.21
C ASN A 134 8.93 -14.98 0.51
N GLY A 135 8.96 -14.05 1.45
CA GLY A 135 7.82 -13.30 1.91
C GLY A 135 6.96 -14.00 2.97
N ALA A 136 7.24 -15.25 3.35
CA ALA A 136 6.52 -15.94 4.41
C ALA A 136 6.68 -15.26 5.78
N VAL A 137 5.69 -15.38 6.66
CA VAL A 137 5.93 -15.21 8.10
C VAL A 137 6.54 -16.52 8.59
N TYR A 138 7.80 -16.49 9.01
CA TYR A 138 8.52 -17.72 9.36
C TYR A 138 7.90 -18.42 10.56
N GLN A 139 8.10 -19.73 10.64
CA GLN A 139 7.52 -20.54 11.70
C GLN A 139 8.13 -20.22 13.06
N ARG A 140 7.32 -20.39 14.11
CA ARG A 140 7.77 -20.49 15.49
C ARG A 140 8.36 -21.88 15.74
N TRP A 141 9.08 -22.04 16.84
CA TRP A 141 9.76 -23.29 17.16
C TRP A 141 9.52 -23.73 18.60
N ASP A 142 9.14 -24.99 18.77
CA ASP A 142 8.92 -25.62 20.07
C ASP A 142 9.41 -27.08 20.00
N GLU A 143 10.56 -27.34 20.63
CA GLU A 143 11.18 -28.66 20.65
C GLU A 143 10.29 -29.72 21.31
N SER A 144 9.40 -29.32 22.22
CA SER A 144 8.54 -30.25 22.96
C SER A 144 7.45 -30.89 22.10
N ARG A 145 7.18 -30.34 20.90
CA ARG A 145 6.19 -30.87 19.95
C ARG A 145 6.61 -32.18 19.27
N GLY A 146 7.87 -32.58 19.44
CA GLY A 146 8.43 -33.80 18.87
C GLY A 146 9.04 -33.62 17.48
N ALA A 147 9.86 -34.59 17.09
CA ALA A 147 10.62 -34.55 15.84
C ALA A 147 9.71 -34.42 14.61
N GLY A 148 10.02 -33.45 13.74
CA GLY A 148 9.25 -33.14 12.53
C GLY A 148 8.02 -32.26 12.77
N LYS A 149 7.73 -31.87 14.02
CA LYS A 149 6.57 -31.04 14.40
C LYS A 149 6.96 -29.80 15.21
N GLN A 150 8.26 -29.52 15.33
CA GLN A 150 8.75 -28.41 16.12
C GLN A 150 8.37 -27.06 15.52
N GLY A 151 8.35 -26.96 14.19
CA GLY A 151 7.86 -25.79 13.46
C GLY A 151 6.35 -25.66 13.58
N PHE A 152 5.85 -24.51 14.01
CA PHE A 152 4.41 -24.24 14.12
C PHE A 152 4.08 -22.77 13.85
N GLU A 153 2.82 -22.47 13.52
CA GLU A 153 2.31 -21.10 13.31
C GLU A 153 3.04 -20.27 12.23
N GLY A 154 3.81 -20.91 11.34
CA GLY A 154 4.34 -20.27 10.14
C GLY A 154 3.24 -20.05 9.10
N MET A 155 3.30 -18.92 8.39
CA MET A 155 2.32 -18.55 7.37
C MET A 155 2.99 -18.42 6.01
N ALA A 156 2.62 -19.30 5.08
CA ALA A 156 3.05 -19.20 3.69
C ALA A 156 2.49 -17.91 3.04
N PRO A 157 3.23 -17.26 2.13
CA PRO A 157 2.66 -16.17 1.35
C PRO A 157 1.49 -16.69 0.50
N ARG A 158 0.47 -15.84 0.28
CA ARG A 158 -0.74 -16.19 -0.50
C ARG A 158 -0.43 -16.75 -1.89
N GLN A 159 0.70 -16.36 -2.48
CA GLN A 159 1.16 -16.83 -3.78
C GLN A 159 2.67 -16.60 -3.93
N SER A 160 3.29 -17.34 -4.84
CA SER A 160 4.67 -17.11 -5.24
C SER A 160 4.78 -15.95 -6.22
N VAL A 161 5.56 -14.94 -5.86
CA VAL A 161 5.80 -13.74 -6.69
C VAL A 161 7.27 -13.34 -6.66
N SER A 162 8.16 -14.31 -6.42
CA SER A 162 9.61 -14.08 -6.41
C SER A 162 10.14 -13.86 -7.81
N LYS A 163 10.90 -12.78 -8.00
CA LYS A 163 11.76 -12.62 -9.17
C LYS A 163 12.98 -13.54 -9.08
N ALA A 164 13.63 -13.76 -10.23
CA ALA A 164 14.87 -14.53 -10.31
C ALA A 164 15.98 -13.93 -9.42
N PRO A 165 16.89 -14.74 -8.87
CA PRO A 165 18.10 -14.25 -8.20
C PRO A 165 18.84 -13.22 -9.04
N GLY A 166 19.44 -12.24 -8.38
CA GLY A 166 20.10 -11.11 -9.05
C GLY A 166 19.17 -10.00 -9.53
N LEU A 167 17.85 -10.18 -9.48
CA LEU A 167 16.89 -9.09 -9.67
C LEU A 167 16.50 -8.47 -8.32
N TRP A 168 16.28 -7.16 -8.34
CA TRP A 168 15.76 -6.44 -7.18
C TRP A 168 14.29 -6.76 -6.95
N GLN A 169 14.00 -7.21 -5.74
CA GLN A 169 12.68 -7.47 -5.19
C GLN A 169 12.25 -6.25 -4.36
N HIS A 170 10.97 -5.92 -4.34
CA HIS A 170 10.42 -4.83 -3.52
C HIS A 170 9.45 -5.39 -2.47
N LEU A 171 9.66 -5.07 -1.19
CA LEU A 171 8.84 -5.55 -0.08
C LEU A 171 8.27 -4.38 0.70
N GLU A 172 6.96 -4.38 0.89
CA GLU A 172 6.23 -3.42 1.71
C GLU A 172 5.49 -4.16 2.83
N ILE A 173 5.61 -3.70 4.07
CA ILE A 173 5.01 -4.31 5.25
C ILE A 173 4.35 -3.23 6.10
N SER A 174 3.08 -3.43 6.43
CA SER A 174 2.37 -2.68 7.47
C SER A 174 2.26 -3.55 8.72
N PHE A 175 3.06 -3.21 9.72
CA PHE A 175 3.22 -3.94 10.96
C PHE A 175 2.49 -3.25 12.11
N GLN A 176 1.83 -4.04 12.96
CA GLN A 176 1.30 -3.64 14.26
C GLN A 176 2.07 -4.39 15.34
N ALA A 177 2.64 -3.65 16.29
CA ALA A 177 3.40 -4.20 17.39
C ALA A 177 2.49 -4.90 18.42
N PRO A 178 3.03 -5.86 19.19
CA PRO A 178 2.33 -6.37 20.36
C PRO A 178 2.13 -5.27 21.41
N VAL A 179 1.04 -5.36 22.16
CA VAL A 179 0.73 -4.42 23.26
C VAL A 179 0.90 -5.12 24.59
N PHE A 180 1.44 -4.41 25.58
CA PHE A 180 1.65 -4.90 26.94
C PHE A 180 1.01 -3.95 27.95
N ASP A 181 0.58 -4.49 29.10
CA ASP A 181 0.18 -3.68 30.24
C ASP A 181 1.39 -3.11 31.00
N ALA A 182 1.13 -2.27 32.01
CA ALA A 182 2.19 -1.66 32.82
C ALA A 182 3.00 -2.68 33.65
N SER A 183 2.48 -3.90 33.85
CA SER A 183 3.15 -4.99 34.55
C SER A 183 3.98 -5.88 33.59
N GLY A 184 3.94 -5.61 32.28
CA GLY A 184 4.64 -6.37 31.25
C GLY A 184 3.87 -7.61 30.78
N ASN A 185 2.60 -7.78 31.13
CA ASN A 185 1.76 -8.84 30.57
C ASN A 185 1.30 -8.46 29.17
N LYS A 186 1.34 -9.40 28.23
CA LYS A 186 0.91 -9.19 26.86
C LYS A 186 -0.61 -9.05 26.78
N LEU A 187 -1.08 -7.93 26.22
CA LEU A 187 -2.49 -7.62 25.98
C LEU A 187 -2.93 -8.00 24.57
N SER A 188 -2.05 -7.88 23.57
CA SER A 188 -2.34 -8.31 22.21
C SER A 188 -1.09 -8.70 21.43
N ASN A 189 -1.28 -9.57 20.44
CA ASN A 189 -0.24 -10.08 19.56
C ASN A 189 0.21 -9.07 18.52
N ALA A 190 1.41 -9.30 18.00
CA ALA A 190 1.88 -8.60 16.81
C ALA A 190 1.03 -9.00 15.60
N LYS A 191 0.93 -8.13 14.60
CA LYS A 191 0.15 -8.41 13.40
C LYS A 191 0.79 -7.80 12.16
N ILE A 192 0.86 -8.59 11.09
CA ILE A 192 1.05 -8.08 9.74
C ILE A 192 -0.31 -7.65 9.23
N LEU A 193 -0.60 -6.34 9.28
CA LEU A 193 -1.85 -5.81 8.74
C LEU A 193 -1.89 -6.04 7.22
N ARG A 194 -0.76 -5.83 6.56
CA ARG A 194 -0.56 -6.03 5.13
C ARG A 194 0.91 -6.30 4.84
N ALA A 195 1.22 -7.23 3.94
CA ALA A 195 2.53 -7.29 3.29
C ALA A 195 2.36 -7.52 1.79
N ALA A 196 3.14 -6.79 0.98
CA ALA A 196 3.17 -6.94 -0.46
C ALA A 196 4.60 -7.17 -0.95
N LEU A 197 4.78 -8.14 -1.83
CA LEU A 197 6.04 -8.45 -2.49
C LEU A 197 5.87 -8.21 -3.99
N ASN A 198 6.73 -7.37 -4.56
CA ASN A 198 6.70 -6.95 -5.96
C ASN A 198 5.33 -6.46 -6.43
N GLY A 199 4.67 -5.66 -5.58
CA GLY A 199 3.36 -5.09 -5.83
C GLY A 199 2.17 -6.03 -5.57
N VAL A 200 2.41 -7.28 -5.16
CA VAL A 200 1.36 -8.28 -4.94
C VAL A 200 1.15 -8.53 -3.46
N LEU A 201 -0.10 -8.51 -3.01
CA LEU A 201 -0.49 -8.80 -1.63
C LEU A 201 -0.19 -10.26 -1.27
N ILE A 202 0.74 -10.48 -0.34
CA ILE A 202 1.16 -11.81 0.12
C ILE A 202 0.67 -12.15 1.53
N HIS A 203 0.40 -11.16 2.37
CA HIS A 203 -0.21 -11.31 3.70
C HIS A 203 -1.18 -10.18 4.00
N GLU A 204 -2.21 -10.48 4.76
CA GLU A 204 -3.18 -9.49 5.24
C GLU A 204 -3.80 -10.00 6.53
N GLN A 205 -3.79 -9.16 7.57
CA GLN A 205 -4.33 -9.44 8.89
C GLN A 205 -3.76 -10.71 9.55
N VAL A 206 -2.49 -11.04 9.29
CA VAL A 206 -1.82 -12.22 9.87
C VAL A 206 -1.36 -11.89 11.29
N GLU A 207 -1.98 -12.53 12.27
CA GLU A 207 -1.60 -12.43 13.67
C GLU A 207 -0.39 -13.32 13.97
N ILE A 208 0.58 -12.77 14.72
CA ILE A 208 1.81 -13.46 15.13
C ILE A 208 1.82 -13.52 16.65
N SER A 209 1.52 -14.70 17.17
CA SER A 209 1.28 -14.95 18.60
C SER A 209 2.54 -14.86 19.48
N GLY A 210 3.73 -14.87 18.88
CA GLY A 210 5.02 -14.70 19.56
C GLY A 210 6.20 -14.74 18.60
N PRO A 211 7.45 -14.71 19.09
CA PRO A 211 8.63 -14.66 18.24
C PRO A 211 8.71 -15.85 17.29
N THR A 212 9.15 -15.58 16.06
CA THR A 212 9.49 -16.62 15.08
C THR A 212 10.80 -17.30 15.49
N HIS A 213 11.10 -18.45 14.88
CA HIS A 213 12.37 -19.10 15.11
C HIS A 213 13.53 -18.16 14.76
N GLY A 214 14.57 -18.13 15.60
CA GLY A 214 15.68 -17.21 15.45
C GLY A 214 15.46 -15.80 16.02
N GLY A 215 14.29 -15.47 16.58
CA GLY A 215 14.03 -14.17 17.21
C GLY A 215 15.00 -13.80 18.35
N ASP A 216 15.26 -12.51 18.54
CA ASP A 216 16.31 -11.95 19.42
C ASP A 216 15.90 -11.85 20.91
N GLY A 217 14.85 -12.56 21.33
CA GLY A 217 14.50 -12.73 22.75
C GLY A 217 13.04 -12.49 23.09
N LYS A 218 12.79 -11.83 24.23
CA LYS A 218 11.42 -11.55 24.70
C LYS A 218 10.79 -10.43 23.88
N GLU A 219 9.51 -10.60 23.56
CA GLU A 219 8.70 -9.57 22.91
C GLU A 219 8.67 -8.30 23.76
N LYS A 220 8.65 -7.15 23.07
CA LYS A 220 8.62 -5.81 23.67
C LYS A 220 7.70 -4.90 22.83
N PRO A 221 7.19 -3.79 23.40
CA PRO A 221 6.40 -2.82 22.63
C PRO A 221 7.17 -2.17 21.47
N MET A 222 8.49 -2.06 21.60
CA MET A 222 9.39 -1.51 20.59
C MET A 222 10.63 -2.40 20.43
N GLY A 223 11.19 -2.44 19.23
CA GLY A 223 12.45 -3.15 18.95
C GLY A 223 13.07 -2.72 17.61
N PRO A 224 14.31 -3.14 17.32
CA PRO A 224 15.01 -2.78 16.08
C PRO A 224 14.47 -3.55 14.87
N LEU A 225 14.68 -3.03 13.66
CA LEU A 225 14.67 -3.88 12.47
C LEU A 225 15.99 -4.65 12.44
N ARG A 226 15.92 -5.97 12.21
CA ARG A 226 17.11 -6.83 12.07
C ARG A 226 17.16 -7.44 10.67
N LEU A 227 18.33 -7.41 10.06
CA LEU A 227 18.64 -8.07 8.79
C LEU A 227 19.53 -9.28 9.08
N GLN A 228 19.08 -10.48 8.71
CA GLN A 228 19.83 -11.72 8.92
C GLN A 228 20.99 -11.82 7.93
N GLY A 229 22.21 -11.96 8.43
CA GLY A 229 23.44 -11.89 7.63
C GLY A 229 24.18 -13.22 7.48
N ASP A 230 23.86 -14.23 8.27
CA ASP A 230 24.67 -15.43 8.49
C ASP A 230 24.21 -16.67 7.69
N HIS A 231 23.17 -16.56 6.87
CA HIS A 231 22.55 -17.69 6.14
C HIS A 231 22.76 -17.70 4.62
N GLY A 232 23.20 -16.58 4.04
CA GLY A 232 23.40 -16.47 2.59
C GLY A 232 23.71 -15.05 2.16
N ALA A 233 24.13 -14.88 0.90
CA ALA A 233 24.46 -13.57 0.35
C ALA A 233 23.19 -12.76 0.00
N VAL A 234 23.05 -11.57 0.59
CA VAL A 234 21.92 -10.65 0.40
C VAL A 234 22.40 -9.19 0.30
N ALA A 235 21.69 -8.40 -0.52
CA ALA A 235 21.91 -6.97 -0.64
C ALA A 235 20.59 -6.20 -0.48
N PHE A 236 20.67 -4.98 0.03
CA PHE A 236 19.54 -4.11 0.34
C PHE A 236 19.78 -2.69 -0.17
N ARG A 237 18.69 -2.03 -0.58
CA ARG A 237 18.64 -0.58 -0.83
C ARG A 237 17.25 -0.04 -0.51
N ASN A 238 17.09 1.28 -0.54
CA ASN A 238 15.79 1.96 -0.38
C ASN A 238 15.00 1.56 0.88
N ILE A 239 15.67 1.20 1.97
CA ILE A 239 15.01 0.85 3.24
C ILE A 239 14.43 2.11 3.89
N SER A 240 13.14 2.08 4.22
CA SER A 240 12.44 3.14 4.93
C SER A 240 11.53 2.57 6.01
N ILE A 241 11.41 3.28 7.14
CA ILE A 241 10.52 2.91 8.24
C ILE A 241 9.70 4.12 8.66
N THR A 242 8.40 4.05 8.45
CA THR A 242 7.44 5.06 8.95
C THR A 242 6.93 4.60 10.30
N ASN A 243 7.34 5.28 11.37
CA ASN A 243 6.94 4.94 12.74
C ASN A 243 5.59 5.57 13.11
N TYR A 244 4.73 4.79 13.77
CA TYR A 244 3.44 5.24 14.28
C TYR A 244 3.40 5.17 15.81
N ASN A 245 4.04 6.14 16.46
CA ASN A 245 4.26 6.15 17.92
C ASN A 245 3.57 7.34 18.61
N ARG A 246 2.70 8.07 17.92
CA ARG A 246 2.00 9.22 18.50
C ARG A 246 0.59 8.83 18.95
N PRO A 247 0.07 9.43 20.04
CA PRO A 247 -1.30 9.21 20.45
C PRO A 247 -2.28 9.56 19.33
N LYS A 248 -3.28 8.70 19.13
CA LYS A 248 -4.34 8.92 18.15
C LYS A 248 -5.22 10.11 18.58
N PRO A 249 -5.69 10.94 17.63
CA PRO A 249 -6.72 11.93 17.90
C PRO A 249 -7.97 11.30 18.51
N VAL A 250 -8.66 12.05 19.35
CA VAL A 250 -9.87 11.60 20.04
C VAL A 250 -11.01 12.57 19.76
N LEU A 251 -12.21 12.03 19.54
CA LEU A 251 -13.43 12.82 19.53
C LEU A 251 -14.08 12.77 20.92
N SER A 252 -14.41 13.94 21.46
CA SER A 252 -15.08 14.10 22.74
C SER A 252 -16.25 15.09 22.64
N ASP A 253 -17.06 15.16 23.69
CA ASP A 253 -18.23 16.06 23.79
C ASP A 253 -19.19 16.00 22.59
N LEU A 254 -19.28 14.81 21.99
CA LEU A 254 -19.99 14.60 20.74
C LEU A 254 -21.49 14.74 20.94
N GLN A 255 -22.08 15.61 20.13
CA GLN A 255 -23.49 15.91 20.08
C GLN A 255 -23.98 15.78 18.65
N TYR A 256 -25.25 15.43 18.49
CA TYR A 256 -25.90 15.37 17.19
C TYR A 256 -27.23 16.13 17.19
N ALA A 257 -27.62 16.58 16.00
CA ALA A 257 -28.96 17.08 15.71
C ALA A 257 -29.41 16.56 14.34
N VAL A 258 -30.65 16.07 14.28
CA VAL A 258 -31.32 15.57 13.07
C VAL A 258 -32.27 16.64 12.57
N TYR A 259 -32.23 16.93 11.28
CA TYR A 259 -33.16 17.82 10.61
C TYR A 259 -33.82 17.09 9.44
N LYS A 260 -35.12 17.33 9.24
CA LYS A 260 -35.80 16.86 8.02
C LYS A 260 -35.32 17.69 6.84
N THR A 261 -34.86 17.02 5.79
CA THR A 261 -34.49 17.65 4.51
C THR A 261 -35.46 17.23 3.43
N ALA A 262 -35.61 18.07 2.40
CA ALA A 262 -36.19 17.61 1.15
C ALA A 262 -35.16 16.73 0.43
N SER A 263 -35.57 16.05 -0.63
CA SER A 263 -34.69 15.23 -1.49
C SER A 263 -33.64 16.07 -2.27
N ASP A 264 -33.51 17.36 -1.98
CA ASP A 264 -32.51 18.24 -2.58
C ASP A 264 -31.13 18.03 -1.93
N ARG A 265 -30.10 17.90 -2.77
CA ARG A 265 -28.71 17.63 -2.35
C ARG A 265 -28.02 18.84 -1.70
N LYS A 266 -28.72 19.72 -1.00
CA LYS A 266 -28.10 20.90 -0.37
C LYS A 266 -27.75 20.61 1.08
N LEU A 267 -26.57 21.03 1.51
CA LEU A 267 -26.23 21.10 2.93
C LEU A 267 -27.02 22.27 3.53
N ILE A 268 -28.17 21.95 4.13
CA ILE A 268 -29.14 22.96 4.60
C ILE A 268 -28.57 23.73 5.81
N SER A 269 -28.92 25.00 5.92
CA SER A 269 -28.64 25.81 7.11
C SER A 269 -29.43 25.30 8.33
N THR A 270 -28.80 25.30 9.50
CA THR A 270 -29.34 24.73 10.74
C THR A 270 -30.32 25.65 11.47
N ASN A 271 -30.93 26.61 10.77
CA ASN A 271 -31.86 27.59 11.35
C ASN A 271 -33.27 27.01 11.57
N LYS A 272 -33.48 25.71 11.30
CA LYS A 272 -34.73 24.99 11.58
C LYS A 272 -34.65 24.32 12.95
N LYS A 273 -35.81 24.08 13.58
CA LYS A 273 -35.89 23.24 14.78
C LYS A 273 -35.46 21.81 14.43
N SER A 274 -34.59 21.20 15.23
CA SER A 274 -34.20 19.79 15.07
C SER A 274 -35.38 18.87 15.38
N LEU A 275 -35.46 17.75 14.66
CA LEU A 275 -36.40 16.66 14.96
C LEU A 275 -35.99 15.90 16.22
N GLN A 276 -34.69 15.73 16.37
CA GLN A 276 -34.06 14.97 17.44
C GLN A 276 -32.66 15.52 17.65
N SER A 277 -32.18 15.50 18.89
CA SER A 277 -30.81 15.83 19.24
C SER A 277 -30.39 15.09 20.50
N GLY A 278 -29.10 14.88 20.68
CA GLY A 278 -28.58 14.22 21.87
C GLY A 278 -27.05 14.16 21.90
N LYS A 279 -26.53 13.40 22.84
CA LYS A 279 -25.09 13.11 22.98
C LYS A 279 -24.76 11.75 22.38
N LEU A 280 -23.52 11.59 21.94
CA LEU A 280 -22.95 10.35 21.44
C LEU A 280 -21.61 10.08 22.12
N THR A 281 -21.24 8.82 22.23
CA THR A 281 -19.89 8.39 22.64
C THR A 281 -19.00 8.09 21.44
N VAL A 282 -19.59 7.85 20.27
CA VAL A 282 -18.92 7.57 19.01
C VAL A 282 -19.65 8.26 17.86
N LEU A 283 -18.91 8.76 16.87
CA LEU A 283 -19.50 9.28 15.63
C LEU A 283 -20.19 8.14 14.88
N SER A 284 -21.50 8.21 14.74
CA SER A 284 -22.32 7.14 14.15
C SER A 284 -23.58 7.70 13.51
N ALA A 285 -24.02 7.07 12.42
CA ALA A 285 -25.32 7.30 11.81
C ALA A 285 -26.36 6.23 12.21
N THR A 286 -26.00 5.31 13.11
CA THR A 286 -26.87 4.25 13.61
C THR A 286 -27.77 4.80 14.71
N MET A 287 -28.91 5.38 14.31
CA MET A 287 -29.87 6.02 15.22
C MET A 287 -31.29 5.55 14.94
N ASN A 288 -32.10 5.45 15.98
CA ASN A 288 -33.52 5.15 15.86
C ASN A 288 -34.27 6.34 15.27
N ASN A 289 -35.31 6.06 14.48
CA ASN A 289 -36.27 7.04 13.96
C ASN A 289 -35.67 8.13 13.05
N LEU A 290 -34.59 7.83 12.32
CA LEU A 290 -34.13 8.70 11.24
C LEU A 290 -35.17 8.71 10.10
N PRO A 291 -35.57 9.89 9.58
CA PRO A 291 -36.40 9.97 8.39
C PRO A 291 -35.69 9.37 7.16
N ASP A 292 -36.42 9.09 6.08
CA ASP A 292 -35.82 8.56 4.83
C ASP A 292 -34.77 9.52 4.24
N THR A 293 -35.02 10.82 4.34
CA THR A 293 -34.11 11.92 3.99
C THR A 293 -33.88 12.84 5.18
N PHE A 294 -32.62 13.14 5.48
CA PHE A 294 -32.26 13.94 6.64
C PHE A 294 -30.95 14.71 6.45
N LEU A 295 -30.72 15.66 7.36
CA LEU A 295 -29.42 16.23 7.67
C LEU A 295 -29.06 15.84 9.10
N LEU A 296 -27.95 15.12 9.26
CA LEU A 296 -27.30 14.85 10.53
C LEU A 296 -26.17 15.86 10.71
N GLN A 297 -26.28 16.69 11.74
CA GLN A 297 -25.21 17.59 12.19
C GLN A 297 -24.57 16.99 13.43
N TYR A 298 -23.25 16.84 13.41
CA TYR A 298 -22.44 16.44 14.56
C TYR A 298 -21.57 17.62 14.98
N LYS A 299 -21.48 17.86 16.29
CA LYS A 299 -20.57 18.83 16.89
C LYS A 299 -19.85 18.20 18.05
N GLY A 300 -18.61 18.56 18.27
CA GLY A 300 -17.84 18.13 19.42
C GLY A 300 -16.44 18.70 19.40
N THR A 301 -15.55 18.04 20.12
CA THR A 301 -14.15 18.41 20.24
C THR A 301 -13.29 17.33 19.60
N LEU A 302 -12.34 17.74 18.74
CA LEU A 302 -11.26 16.92 18.23
C LEU A 302 -10.00 17.29 19.00
N SER A 303 -9.52 16.38 19.84
CA SER A 303 -8.28 16.56 20.60
C SER A 303 -7.11 15.93 19.84
N VAL A 304 -6.05 16.70 19.63
CA VAL A 304 -4.81 16.24 18.99
C VAL A 304 -3.61 16.51 19.90
N SER A 305 -2.77 15.50 20.13
CA SER A 305 -1.60 15.64 21.01
C SER A 305 -0.35 16.15 20.29
N THR A 306 -0.27 15.93 18.97
CA THR A 306 0.91 16.26 18.17
C THR A 306 0.52 17.30 17.13
N PRO A 307 1.17 18.47 17.08
CA PRO A 307 0.86 19.47 16.08
C PRO A 307 1.30 18.98 14.69
N GLY A 308 0.58 19.39 13.65
CA GLY A 308 0.98 19.19 12.27
C GLY A 308 -0.20 19.06 11.30
N THR A 309 0.09 18.58 10.09
CA THR A 309 -0.92 18.35 9.06
C THR A 309 -1.65 17.02 9.27
N TYR A 310 -2.95 17.09 9.55
CA TYR A 310 -3.83 15.93 9.62
C TYR A 310 -4.60 15.75 8.31
N GLN A 311 -4.81 14.50 7.91
CA GLN A 311 -5.68 14.13 6.79
C GLN A 311 -6.94 13.45 7.30
N PHE A 312 -8.07 13.88 6.79
CA PHE A 312 -9.39 13.36 7.13
C PHE A 312 -10.01 12.76 5.87
N ARG A 313 -10.51 11.53 5.97
CA ARG A 313 -11.36 10.92 4.95
C ARG A 313 -12.74 10.69 5.53
N LEU A 314 -13.71 11.49 5.06
CA LEU A 314 -15.11 11.36 5.44
C LEU A 314 -15.83 10.61 4.33
N SER A 315 -16.57 9.58 4.71
CA SER A 315 -17.49 8.85 3.83
C SER A 315 -18.90 8.96 4.36
N THR A 316 -19.85 9.24 3.48
CA THR A 316 -21.27 9.43 3.81
C THR A 316 -22.13 8.69 2.79
N ALA A 317 -23.05 7.86 3.27
CA ALA A 317 -23.94 7.07 2.42
C ALA A 317 -24.95 7.94 1.66
N ALA A 318 -25.11 7.70 0.35
CA ALA A 318 -26.26 8.17 -0.43
C ALA A 318 -26.60 9.67 -0.26
N GLY A 319 -25.56 10.48 -0.16
CA GLY A 319 -25.67 11.85 0.31
C GLY A 319 -24.37 12.63 0.22
N LEU A 320 -24.39 13.83 0.78
CA LEU A 320 -23.25 14.73 0.86
C LEU A 320 -22.71 14.80 2.30
N GLY A 321 -21.40 14.96 2.39
CA GLY A 321 -20.71 15.23 3.65
C GLY A 321 -20.00 16.59 3.59
N SER A 322 -19.96 17.32 4.69
CA SER A 322 -18.97 18.38 4.91
C SER A 322 -18.39 18.32 6.31
N MET A 323 -17.16 18.81 6.43
CA MET A 323 -16.42 18.82 7.69
C MET A 323 -15.84 20.21 7.94
N PHE A 324 -15.97 20.66 9.19
CA PHE A 324 -15.43 21.92 9.68
C PHE A 324 -14.54 21.64 10.88
N ILE A 325 -13.46 22.40 10.99
CA ILE A 325 -12.61 22.46 12.18
C ILE A 325 -12.38 23.94 12.48
N ASN A 326 -12.51 24.35 13.75
CA ASN A 326 -12.40 25.75 14.15
C ASN A 326 -13.35 26.67 13.35
N ASN A 327 -14.58 26.18 13.10
CA ASN A 327 -15.62 26.81 12.28
C ASN A 327 -15.23 27.10 10.82
N LYS A 328 -14.09 26.60 10.34
CA LYS A 328 -13.66 26.69 8.94
C LYS A 328 -14.00 25.39 8.23
N GLU A 329 -14.69 25.49 7.10
CA GLU A 329 -14.90 24.33 6.22
C GLU A 329 -13.56 23.85 5.68
N ILE A 330 -13.21 22.61 6.01
CA ILE A 330 -12.00 21.97 5.47
C ILE A 330 -12.35 21.08 4.28
N ALA A 331 -13.63 20.74 4.11
CA ALA A 331 -14.06 19.83 3.08
C ALA A 331 -15.55 19.93 2.75
N LEU A 332 -15.85 19.92 1.45
CA LEU A 332 -17.17 19.65 0.88
C LEU A 332 -17.08 18.42 -0.03
N PHE A 333 -17.83 17.37 0.28
CA PHE A 333 -17.75 16.10 -0.43
C PHE A 333 -19.01 15.88 -1.27
N ASN A 334 -18.87 16.09 -2.59
CA ASN A 334 -19.91 15.85 -3.60
C ASN A 334 -20.02 14.39 -4.06
N ARG A 335 -19.23 13.50 -3.46
CA ARG A 335 -19.17 12.05 -3.72
C ARG A 335 -19.26 11.28 -2.39
N PRO A 336 -19.59 9.97 -2.40
CA PRO A 336 -19.79 9.18 -1.18
C PRO A 336 -18.59 9.13 -0.22
N SER A 337 -17.41 9.54 -0.69
CA SER A 337 -16.27 9.82 0.16
C SER A 337 -15.46 10.99 -0.38
N GLY A 338 -14.75 11.69 0.50
CA GLY A 338 -13.65 12.54 0.07
C GLY A 338 -12.62 12.78 1.16
N ARG A 339 -11.55 13.46 0.78
CA ARG A 339 -10.37 13.71 1.61
C ARG A 339 -10.14 15.19 1.80
N ALA A 340 -9.72 15.58 2.99
CA ALA A 340 -9.30 16.94 3.30
C ALA A 340 -8.07 16.94 4.22
N LYS A 341 -7.35 18.05 4.23
CA LYS A 341 -6.21 18.27 5.12
C LYS A 341 -6.47 19.50 5.97
N SER A 342 -5.97 19.47 7.20
CA SER A 342 -5.97 20.64 8.08
C SER A 342 -4.70 20.67 8.90
N GLU A 343 -4.13 21.86 9.06
CA GLU A 343 -2.99 22.10 9.95
C GLU A 343 -3.54 22.36 11.35
N LEU A 344 -3.17 21.52 12.32
CA LEU A 344 -3.70 21.59 13.68
C LEU A 344 -2.55 21.77 14.68
N PRO A 345 -2.58 22.78 15.56
CA PRO A 345 -1.69 22.81 16.72
C PRO A 345 -2.10 21.70 17.71
N ALA A 346 -1.26 21.41 18.71
CA ALA A 346 -1.65 20.52 19.79
C ALA A 346 -2.78 21.16 20.62
N GLY A 347 -3.77 20.38 21.00
CA GLY A 347 -4.89 20.79 21.84
C GLY A 347 -6.25 20.39 21.30
N ASP A 348 -7.26 21.10 21.78
CA ASP A 348 -8.66 20.84 21.49
C ASP A 348 -9.18 21.76 20.39
N HIS A 349 -9.86 21.16 19.41
CA HIS A 349 -10.44 21.87 18.29
C HIS A 349 -11.94 21.60 18.19
N PRO A 350 -12.82 22.61 18.23
CA PRO A 350 -14.21 22.40 17.87
C PRO A 350 -14.30 21.89 16.43
N PHE A 351 -15.02 20.79 16.25
CA PHE A 351 -15.29 20.23 14.92
C PHE A 351 -16.79 20.13 14.67
N GLU A 352 -17.15 20.15 13.40
CA GLU A 352 -18.50 19.91 12.95
C GLU A 352 -18.49 19.01 11.72
N ILE A 353 -19.41 18.04 11.67
CA ILE A 353 -19.68 17.25 10.45
C ILE A 353 -21.15 17.43 10.09
N ARG A 354 -21.42 17.66 8.80
CA ARG A 354 -22.77 17.68 8.25
C ARG A 354 -22.91 16.54 7.25
N TYR A 355 -23.88 15.68 7.48
CA TYR A 355 -24.22 14.56 6.60
C TYR A 355 -25.66 14.70 6.11
N SER A 356 -25.84 15.03 4.84
CA SER A 356 -27.16 15.14 4.20
C SER A 356 -27.45 13.90 3.35
N LYS A 357 -28.36 13.03 3.81
CA LYS A 357 -28.83 11.85 3.07
C LYS A 357 -30.03 12.22 2.22
N SER A 358 -29.95 11.90 0.92
CA SER A 358 -30.95 12.33 -0.08
C SER A 358 -31.65 11.17 -0.81
N MET A 359 -31.15 9.93 -0.68
CA MET A 359 -31.82 8.75 -1.24
C MET A 359 -32.50 7.98 -0.12
N ASP A 360 -33.78 7.68 -0.27
CA ASP A 360 -34.63 7.00 0.71
C ASP A 360 -34.20 5.54 0.96
N TRP A 361 -33.91 4.80 -0.11
CA TRP A 361 -33.60 3.36 -0.08
C TRP A 361 -32.27 2.98 0.56
N ALA A 362 -31.30 3.90 0.65
CA ALA A 362 -29.97 3.60 1.14
C ALA A 362 -29.94 3.53 2.68
N LYS A 363 -29.12 2.66 3.26
CA LYS A 363 -28.85 2.68 4.71
C LYS A 363 -27.98 3.89 5.06
N PRO A 364 -28.25 4.59 6.18
CA PRO A 364 -27.41 5.70 6.62
C PRO A 364 -26.08 5.16 7.17
N ALA A 365 -24.96 5.74 6.73
CA ALA A 365 -23.64 5.42 7.23
C ALA A 365 -22.72 6.63 7.14
N VAL A 366 -21.91 6.84 8.18
CA VAL A 366 -20.90 7.89 8.27
C VAL A 366 -19.61 7.27 8.76
N ALA A 367 -18.52 7.46 8.00
CA ALA A 367 -17.21 6.94 8.38
C ALA A 367 -16.18 8.07 8.34
N LEU A 368 -15.49 8.31 9.45
CA LEU A 368 -14.38 9.25 9.51
C LEU A 368 -13.08 8.50 9.77
N GLN A 369 -12.16 8.58 8.83
CA GLN A 369 -10.79 8.10 8.98
C GLN A 369 -9.84 9.30 9.16
N VAL A 370 -8.84 9.13 10.00
CA VAL A 370 -7.87 10.18 10.33
C VAL A 370 -6.46 9.61 10.25
N SER A 371 -5.54 10.36 9.63
CA SER A 371 -4.10 10.16 9.70
C SER A 371 -3.39 11.49 10.02
N GLY A 372 -2.16 11.41 10.50
CA GLY A 372 -1.40 12.60 10.91
C GLY A 372 0.07 12.29 11.20
N PRO A 373 0.83 13.25 11.72
CA PRO A 373 2.24 13.06 12.05
C PRO A 373 2.42 11.90 13.03
N GLY A 374 3.14 10.85 12.62
CA GLY A 374 3.36 9.63 13.40
C GLY A 374 2.08 8.85 13.75
N ILE A 375 1.00 8.98 12.96
CA ILE A 375 -0.27 8.29 13.16
C ILE A 375 -0.71 7.63 11.84
N ARG A 376 -0.81 6.29 11.85
CA ARG A 376 -1.37 5.52 10.72
C ARG A 376 -2.85 5.86 10.56
N GLU A 377 -3.34 5.87 9.31
CA GLU A 377 -4.77 6.06 9.06
C GLU A 377 -5.61 5.05 9.87
N PHE A 378 -6.57 5.54 10.64
CA PHE A 378 -7.47 4.72 11.44
C PHE A 378 -8.88 5.32 11.43
N LEU A 379 -9.87 4.47 11.70
CA LEU A 379 -11.27 4.87 11.83
C LEU A 379 -11.53 5.46 13.23
N ILE A 380 -12.07 6.68 13.28
CA ILE A 380 -12.45 7.37 14.53
C ILE A 380 -13.98 7.47 14.73
N SER A 381 -14.74 6.87 13.81
CA SER A 381 -16.20 6.68 13.87
C SER A 381 -16.55 5.21 14.12
N ASP A 382 -17.84 4.90 14.17
CA ASP A 382 -18.30 3.51 14.15
C ASP A 382 -17.93 2.80 12.83
N GLN A 383 -17.84 1.48 12.89
CA GLN A 383 -17.47 0.63 11.74
C GLN A 383 -18.58 0.46 10.70
N ASN A 384 -19.75 1.09 10.91
CA ASN A 384 -20.88 1.03 10.00
C ASN A 384 -20.58 1.86 8.73
N THR A 385 -19.80 1.26 7.83
CA THR A 385 -19.40 1.86 6.57
C THR A 385 -20.43 1.54 5.49
N ASN A 386 -20.67 2.51 4.60
CA ASN A 386 -21.49 2.32 3.41
C ASN A 386 -20.75 1.54 2.32
N GLY A 387 -20.06 0.47 2.70
CA GLY A 387 -19.57 -0.48 1.73
C GLY A 387 -20.79 -1.12 1.07
N GLY A 388 -20.85 -1.09 -0.26
CA GLY A 388 -21.60 -2.14 -0.94
C GLY A 388 -21.12 -3.49 -0.39
N ASP A 389 -21.99 -4.50 -0.40
CA ASP A 389 -21.63 -5.83 0.07
C ASP A 389 -20.25 -6.20 -0.51
N PRO A 390 -19.28 -6.61 0.33
CA PRO A 390 -17.96 -6.97 -0.16
C PRO A 390 -18.15 -7.98 -1.29
N VAL A 391 -17.70 -7.61 -2.49
CA VAL A 391 -17.80 -8.46 -3.66
C VAL A 391 -16.67 -9.47 -3.56
N ASP A 392 -17.04 -10.75 -3.47
CA ASP A 392 -16.05 -11.80 -3.58
C ASP A 392 -15.34 -11.68 -4.93
N PRO A 393 -14.00 -11.65 -4.95
CA PRO A 393 -13.27 -11.44 -6.18
C PRO A 393 -13.51 -12.62 -7.13
N ILE A 394 -13.78 -12.31 -8.40
CA ILE A 394 -13.93 -13.30 -9.45
C ILE A 394 -12.55 -13.60 -10.04
N LEU A 395 -11.81 -14.46 -9.32
CA LEU A 395 -10.48 -14.89 -9.71
C LEU A 395 -10.57 -16.06 -10.70
N ILE A 396 -9.84 -15.95 -11.81
CA ILE A 396 -9.66 -17.03 -12.78
C ILE A 396 -8.31 -17.67 -12.49
N SER A 397 -8.33 -18.96 -12.15
CA SER A 397 -7.11 -19.76 -11.99
C SER A 397 -6.68 -20.39 -13.32
N ALA A 398 -5.39 -20.66 -13.46
CA ALA A 398 -4.81 -21.36 -14.61
C ALA A 398 -4.20 -22.68 -14.16
N SER A 399 -5.01 -23.58 -13.59
CA SER A 399 -4.57 -24.95 -13.23
C SER A 399 -4.23 -25.82 -14.43
N THR A 400 -4.62 -25.38 -15.63
CA THR A 400 -4.18 -25.86 -16.94
C THR A 400 -3.85 -24.66 -17.81
N ASN A 401 -3.24 -24.88 -18.99
CA ASN A 401 -3.10 -23.81 -19.96
C ASN A 401 -4.48 -23.23 -20.28
N THR A 402 -4.64 -21.93 -20.04
CA THR A 402 -5.92 -21.24 -20.06
C THR A 402 -5.79 -20.00 -20.91
N VAL A 403 -6.73 -19.77 -21.82
CA VAL A 403 -6.71 -18.59 -22.70
C VAL A 403 -7.97 -17.78 -22.45
N LEU A 404 -7.81 -16.49 -22.13
CA LEU A 404 -8.92 -15.56 -21.94
C LEU A 404 -8.74 -14.33 -22.82
N ARG A 405 -9.80 -13.96 -23.53
CA ARG A 405 -9.91 -12.65 -24.18
C ARG A 405 -10.63 -11.68 -23.25
N SER A 406 -10.01 -10.54 -23.01
CA SER A 406 -10.57 -9.44 -22.25
C SER A 406 -9.84 -8.16 -22.63
N PHE A 407 -10.40 -7.00 -22.28
CA PHE A 407 -9.56 -5.81 -22.28
C PHE A 407 -8.52 -5.93 -21.16
N ILE A 408 -7.35 -5.33 -21.38
CA ILE A 408 -6.29 -5.23 -20.41
C ILE A 408 -5.86 -3.77 -20.34
N ASP A 409 -5.84 -3.21 -19.15
CA ASP A 409 -5.33 -1.86 -18.91
C ASP A 409 -3.84 -1.92 -18.59
N LEU A 410 -3.03 -1.32 -19.45
CA LEU A 410 -1.64 -0.98 -19.16
C LEU A 410 -1.58 0.43 -18.56
N PRO A 411 -0.46 0.83 -17.91
CA PRO A 411 -0.36 2.14 -17.26
C PRO A 411 -0.73 3.34 -18.15
N GLU A 412 -0.45 3.26 -19.46
CA GLU A 412 -0.69 4.36 -20.41
C GLU A 412 -1.82 4.09 -21.42
N LYS A 413 -2.30 2.84 -21.57
CA LYS A 413 -3.20 2.45 -22.66
C LYS A 413 -4.02 1.21 -22.34
N ARG A 414 -5.31 1.22 -22.74
CA ARG A 414 -6.15 0.02 -22.80
C ARG A 414 -5.89 -0.77 -24.07
N ILE A 415 -5.68 -2.07 -23.93
CA ILE A 415 -5.54 -3.03 -25.02
C ILE A 415 -6.87 -3.73 -25.20
N VAL A 416 -7.52 -3.47 -26.34
CA VAL A 416 -8.89 -3.93 -26.60
C VAL A 416 -8.95 -5.28 -27.33
N HIS A 417 -7.85 -5.70 -27.96
CA HIS A 417 -7.70 -7.03 -28.58
C HIS A 417 -6.63 -7.87 -27.86
N ALA A 418 -6.69 -7.88 -26.54
CA ALA A 418 -5.77 -8.66 -25.71
C ALA A 418 -6.23 -10.13 -25.58
N VAL A 419 -5.23 -11.02 -25.60
CA VAL A 419 -5.37 -12.44 -25.27
C VAL A 419 -4.41 -12.74 -24.13
N SER A 420 -4.95 -12.98 -22.94
CA SER A 420 -4.17 -13.41 -21.79
C SER A 420 -4.07 -14.93 -21.77
N VAL A 421 -2.86 -15.44 -21.57
CA VAL A 421 -2.54 -16.86 -21.56
C VAL A 421 -1.96 -17.20 -20.19
N GLY A 422 -2.65 -18.10 -19.50
CA GLY A 422 -2.27 -18.63 -18.20
C GLY A 422 -1.71 -20.04 -18.33
N SER A 423 -0.83 -20.42 -17.39
CA SER A 423 -0.17 -21.73 -17.36
C SER A 423 -0.12 -22.29 -15.92
N PRO A 424 -0.09 -23.62 -15.74
CA PRO A 424 -0.01 -24.23 -14.40
C PRO A 424 1.33 -23.98 -13.69
N GLU A 425 2.36 -23.53 -14.41
CA GLU A 425 3.65 -23.11 -13.85
C GLU A 425 3.58 -21.71 -13.20
N GLY A 426 2.40 -21.07 -13.21
CA GLY A 426 2.17 -19.74 -12.64
C GLY A 426 2.81 -18.62 -13.45
N THR A 427 3.26 -18.88 -14.68
CA THR A 427 3.81 -17.87 -15.59
C THR A 427 2.79 -17.54 -16.65
N HIS A 428 2.51 -16.26 -16.83
CA HIS A 428 1.38 -15.78 -17.59
C HIS A 428 1.82 -14.62 -18.48
N TYR A 429 1.08 -14.38 -19.56
CA TYR A 429 1.37 -13.25 -20.44
C TYR A 429 0.11 -12.75 -21.14
N THR A 430 0.20 -11.52 -21.67
CA THR A 430 -0.82 -10.98 -22.56
C THR A 430 -0.20 -10.72 -23.93
N TYR A 431 -0.89 -11.23 -24.96
CA TYR A 431 -0.61 -10.99 -26.36
C TYR A 431 -1.59 -9.96 -26.90
N ASP A 432 -1.06 -8.92 -27.54
CA ASP A 432 -1.84 -7.90 -28.24
C ASP A 432 -2.04 -8.32 -29.70
N LEU A 433 -3.26 -8.70 -30.07
CA LEU A 433 -3.59 -9.13 -31.42
C LEU A 433 -3.54 -7.99 -32.44
N ASP A 434 -3.67 -6.72 -32.05
CA ASP A 434 -3.61 -5.61 -33.00
C ASP A 434 -2.18 -5.34 -33.46
N ASN A 435 -1.20 -5.71 -32.64
CA ASN A 435 0.22 -5.45 -32.85
C ASN A 435 1.05 -6.73 -33.02
N GLY A 436 0.48 -7.90 -32.81
CA GLY A 436 1.21 -9.17 -32.85
C GLY A 436 2.34 -9.26 -31.84
N ALA A 437 2.15 -8.68 -30.65
CA ALA A 437 3.22 -8.46 -29.68
C ALA A 437 2.88 -9.03 -28.30
N LEU A 438 3.89 -9.52 -27.59
CA LEU A 438 3.82 -9.77 -26.14
C LEU A 438 4.02 -8.44 -25.42
N ILE A 439 3.05 -8.01 -24.62
CA ILE A 439 3.02 -6.68 -24.01
C ILE A 439 3.28 -6.68 -22.50
N GLN A 440 3.00 -7.81 -21.83
CA GLN A 440 3.31 -8.02 -20.42
C GLN A 440 3.42 -9.50 -20.14
N ALA A 441 4.20 -9.83 -19.11
CA ALA A 441 4.26 -11.15 -18.51
C ALA A 441 4.19 -11.02 -16.99
N TRP A 442 3.70 -12.04 -16.29
CA TRP A 442 3.67 -12.03 -14.84
C TRP A 442 3.81 -13.42 -14.24
N HIS A 443 4.27 -13.46 -12.99
CA HIS A 443 4.31 -14.67 -12.18
C HIS A 443 3.35 -14.57 -10.99
N GLY A 444 2.61 -15.64 -10.69
CA GLY A 444 1.66 -15.71 -9.57
C GLY A 444 0.28 -16.18 -10.00
N GLY A 445 -0.77 -15.54 -9.50
CA GLY A 445 -2.15 -15.80 -9.92
C GLY A 445 -2.42 -15.29 -11.35
N PHE A 446 -3.35 -15.95 -12.06
CA PHE A 446 -3.64 -15.63 -13.46
C PHE A 446 -4.39 -14.30 -13.61
N LEU A 447 -5.72 -14.25 -13.44
CA LEU A 447 -6.48 -13.01 -13.64
C LEU A 447 -7.51 -12.75 -12.54
N ASP A 448 -7.63 -11.49 -12.15
CA ASP A 448 -8.81 -10.94 -11.49
C ASP A 448 -9.75 -10.38 -12.56
N ALA A 449 -10.88 -11.07 -12.76
CA ALA A 449 -11.93 -10.69 -13.71
C ALA A 449 -13.09 -9.95 -13.04
N THR A 450 -13.01 -9.66 -11.73
CA THR A 450 -14.03 -8.90 -10.99
C THR A 450 -14.42 -7.60 -11.70
N PRO A 451 -13.47 -6.76 -12.16
CA PRO A 451 -13.82 -5.50 -12.82
C PRO A 451 -14.55 -5.71 -14.15
N MET A 452 -14.40 -6.87 -14.79
CA MET A 452 -15.08 -7.19 -16.05
C MET A 452 -16.44 -7.85 -15.84
N TRP A 453 -16.57 -8.71 -14.83
CA TRP A 453 -17.72 -9.62 -14.68
C TRP A 453 -18.69 -9.24 -13.56
N HIS A 454 -18.32 -8.33 -12.67
CA HIS A 454 -19.22 -7.83 -11.63
C HIS A 454 -20.03 -6.63 -12.14
N GLU A 455 -21.37 -6.73 -12.02
CA GLU A 455 -22.34 -5.73 -12.50
C GLU A 455 -22.11 -5.30 -13.96
N ARG A 456 -21.97 -3.99 -14.22
CA ARG A 456 -21.76 -3.46 -15.57
C ARG A 456 -20.29 -3.47 -15.99
N GLY A 457 -19.38 -3.76 -15.06
CA GLY A 457 -17.94 -3.79 -15.24
C GLY A 457 -17.30 -2.49 -15.75
N ASP A 458 -15.98 -2.39 -15.63
CA ASP A 458 -15.15 -1.42 -16.38
C ASP A 458 -14.60 -2.03 -17.69
N GLY A 459 -14.83 -3.34 -17.89
CA GLY A 459 -14.51 -4.11 -19.09
C GLY A 459 -13.12 -4.72 -19.13
N SER A 460 -12.29 -4.57 -18.08
CA SER A 460 -10.90 -5.06 -18.07
C SER A 460 -10.64 -6.15 -17.04
N SER A 461 -9.88 -7.18 -17.44
CA SER A 461 -9.25 -8.08 -16.47
C SER A 461 -7.94 -7.48 -15.96
N ARG A 462 -7.51 -7.90 -14.77
CA ARG A 462 -6.23 -7.46 -14.17
C ARG A 462 -5.34 -8.67 -13.88
N PRO A 463 -4.03 -8.61 -14.14
CA PRO A 463 -3.10 -9.62 -13.65
C PRO A 463 -3.19 -9.80 -12.13
N ALA A 464 -3.23 -11.03 -11.65
CA ALA A 464 -3.31 -11.34 -10.23
C ALA A 464 -1.94 -11.66 -9.58
N GLY A 465 -0.83 -11.44 -10.32
CA GLY A 465 0.54 -11.69 -9.89
C GLY A 465 1.49 -10.52 -10.18
N SER A 466 2.79 -10.77 -10.08
CA SER A 466 3.84 -9.74 -10.23
C SER A 466 4.15 -9.51 -11.69
N VAL A 467 3.80 -8.32 -12.19
CA VAL A 467 3.81 -7.95 -13.61
C VAL A 467 5.14 -7.33 -14.01
N GLU A 468 5.64 -7.76 -15.16
CA GLU A 468 6.69 -7.12 -15.94
C GLU A 468 6.09 -6.66 -17.27
N PHE A 469 6.21 -5.35 -17.56
CA PHE A 469 5.75 -4.78 -18.82
C PHE A 469 6.86 -4.85 -19.86
N LEU A 470 6.55 -5.37 -21.05
CA LEU A 470 7.55 -5.61 -22.11
C LEU A 470 7.70 -4.40 -23.06
N GLY A 471 7.55 -3.19 -22.51
CA GLY A 471 7.60 -1.92 -23.26
C GLY A 471 6.22 -1.37 -23.63
N LYS A 472 6.21 -0.44 -24.59
CA LYS A 472 4.97 0.19 -25.08
C LYS A 472 4.32 -0.68 -26.15
N PRO A 473 2.97 -0.74 -26.23
CA PRO A 473 2.27 -1.43 -27.29
C PRO A 473 2.66 -0.87 -28.66
N ALA A 474 3.34 -1.69 -29.45
CA ALA A 474 3.78 -1.40 -30.80
C ALA A 474 3.87 -2.73 -31.56
N PRO A 475 3.87 -2.72 -32.91
CA PRO A 475 3.99 -3.93 -33.71
C PRO A 475 5.20 -4.77 -33.28
N GLY A 476 4.99 -6.05 -32.97
CA GLY A 476 6.08 -6.93 -32.52
C GLY A 476 7.12 -7.21 -33.61
N ILE A 477 6.71 -7.05 -34.87
CA ILE A 477 7.57 -7.14 -36.05
C ILE A 477 7.19 -5.97 -36.96
N SER A 478 8.19 -5.23 -37.44
CA SER A 478 8.00 -4.10 -38.36
C SER A 478 9.00 -4.17 -39.49
N THR A 479 8.54 -3.92 -40.73
CA THR A 479 9.43 -3.68 -41.87
C THR A 479 9.88 -2.23 -41.83
N LEU A 480 11.19 -2.00 -41.82
CA LEU A 480 11.77 -0.67 -41.79
C LEU A 480 12.35 -0.30 -43.16
N ALA A 481 12.21 0.97 -43.55
CA ALA A 481 12.78 1.47 -44.80
C ALA A 481 14.32 1.51 -44.76
N THR A 482 14.88 1.76 -43.57
CA THR A 482 16.32 1.77 -43.29
C THR A 482 16.56 1.24 -41.87
N ALA A 483 17.80 0.90 -41.53
CA ALA A 483 18.17 0.42 -40.19
C ALA A 483 17.90 1.47 -39.08
N ASP A 484 17.93 2.76 -39.43
CA ASP A 484 17.74 3.86 -38.50
C ASP A 484 16.29 4.40 -38.49
N ALA A 485 15.40 3.83 -39.30
CA ALA A 485 14.01 4.26 -39.34
C ALA A 485 13.32 3.97 -38.00
N ALA A 486 12.47 4.91 -37.56
CA ALA A 486 11.69 4.73 -36.34
C ALA A 486 10.78 3.50 -36.45
N TRP A 487 10.65 2.79 -35.33
CA TRP A 487 9.69 1.69 -35.23
C TRP A 487 8.27 2.22 -35.39
N ALA A 488 7.42 1.48 -36.09
CA ALA A 488 6.01 1.86 -36.26
C ALA A 488 5.30 1.91 -34.91
N THR A 489 4.36 2.84 -34.75
CA THR A 489 3.56 2.97 -33.51
C THR A 489 2.30 2.11 -33.53
N ASP A 490 1.85 1.68 -34.71
CA ASP A 490 0.68 0.82 -34.92
C ASP A 490 0.82 0.03 -36.24
N THR A 491 -0.18 -0.79 -36.53
CA THR A 491 -0.21 -1.67 -37.72
C THR A 491 -0.91 -1.05 -38.94
N THR A 492 -1.27 0.24 -38.89
CA THR A 492 -1.90 0.94 -40.00
C THR A 492 -0.97 0.98 -41.21
N GLY A 493 -1.46 0.51 -42.37
CA GLY A 493 -0.68 0.51 -43.61
C GLY A 493 0.42 -0.55 -43.70
N THR A 494 0.64 -1.37 -42.66
CA THR A 494 1.65 -2.45 -42.69
C THR A 494 1.16 -3.71 -43.40
N GLY A 495 -0.15 -3.83 -43.60
CA GLY A 495 -0.80 -5.03 -44.12
C GLY A 495 -0.94 -6.16 -43.08
N TYR A 496 -0.54 -5.92 -41.83
CA TYR A 496 -0.72 -6.86 -40.74
C TYR A 496 -2.20 -7.17 -40.51
N LYS A 497 -2.52 -8.46 -40.34
CA LYS A 497 -3.87 -8.95 -40.05
C LYS A 497 -3.78 -10.13 -39.08
N PRO A 498 -4.34 -10.03 -37.87
CA PRO A 498 -4.37 -11.16 -36.95
C PRO A 498 -5.27 -12.27 -37.52
N LYS A 499 -4.77 -13.50 -37.57
CA LYS A 499 -5.53 -14.70 -37.98
C LYS A 499 -6.00 -15.53 -36.78
N GLY A 500 -5.89 -14.98 -35.57
CA GLY A 500 -6.28 -15.62 -34.32
C GLY A 500 -5.19 -16.53 -33.77
N TYR A 501 -5.57 -17.67 -33.20
CA TYR A 501 -4.63 -18.67 -32.67
C TYR A 501 -5.20 -20.08 -32.85
N VAL A 502 -4.31 -21.08 -32.84
CA VAL A 502 -4.66 -22.49 -32.69
C VAL A 502 -4.04 -23.02 -31.40
N LEU A 503 -4.72 -23.93 -30.72
CA LEU A 503 -4.18 -24.56 -29.52
C LEU A 503 -3.47 -25.86 -29.89
N ASP A 504 -2.35 -26.13 -29.23
CA ASP A 504 -1.71 -27.46 -29.26
C ASP A 504 -2.42 -28.46 -28.33
N ALA A 505 -1.89 -29.68 -28.24
CA ALA A 505 -2.45 -30.74 -27.40
C ALA A 505 -2.42 -30.40 -25.91
N GLU A 506 -1.52 -29.52 -25.49
CA GLU A 506 -1.38 -29.04 -24.12
C GLU A 506 -2.21 -27.77 -23.85
N GLY A 507 -2.93 -27.23 -24.84
CA GLY A 507 -3.76 -26.04 -24.71
C GLY A 507 -2.98 -24.71 -24.85
N ARG A 508 -1.74 -24.73 -25.34
CA ARG A 508 -0.94 -23.53 -25.57
C ARG A 508 -1.28 -22.91 -26.93
N PRO A 509 -1.45 -21.58 -27.02
CA PRO A 509 -1.78 -20.93 -28.28
C PRO A 509 -0.56 -20.71 -29.17
N ALA A 510 -0.70 -21.05 -30.45
CA ALA A 510 0.12 -20.55 -31.54
C ALA A 510 -0.66 -19.45 -32.29
N PHE A 511 -0.24 -18.20 -32.08
CA PHE A 511 -0.83 -17.02 -32.74
C PHE A 511 -0.46 -16.99 -34.23
N LYS A 512 -1.40 -16.57 -35.08
CA LYS A 512 -1.30 -16.64 -36.55
C LYS A 512 -1.52 -15.32 -37.26
#